data_AF-A0A1A8NTV4-F1
#
_entry.id   AF-A0A1A8NTV4-F1
#
_cell.length_a   1.000
_cell.length_b   1.000
_cell.length_c   1.000
_cell.angle_alpha   90.00
_cell.angle_beta   90.00
_cell.angle_gamma   90.00
#
_symmetry.space_group_name_H-M   'P 1'
#
loop_
_entity.id
_entity.type
_entity.pdbx_description
1 polymer ?
#
loop_
_entity_poly.entity_id
_entity_poly.type
_entity_poly.pdbx_seq_one_letter_code
_entity_poly.pdbx_strand_id
1 'polypeptide(L)'
;ISNLKKILKGILDYNQEILGQHINDFTLPDVNLIGEHSDAAELGRMLQLILGCAVNCEQKQEYIQTIMMMEESVQHVVMTAIQELMSKETPVIGGNESYVDLDRQLKKTAEELNDALATKEEISQRCRELDQQVAALQDEKSSLLAENQVLLERLNQSDSIEDINSPAGRRHLQLQTQVEQLQEETFRLEAAKDDYRIRCEELEKELLDVKSQNEDLTSLADEAQSLKDEIDVLRHSSDKVSKLEGTVEHYKKKLEDMGLLRRQIKLLEEKSAVLMQTNVGLEEELRKANATKGQLETYKRQRMRSERDSLKETIDELHCVQAQEGRLTSSLFPLGSNDGSDSLAAEITTPEMREHLIRLQHENKMLKLAQEGSDNEKIALLQSLLEDANRRKSELETENRLINQRLMEEQSQVEELQKAVQEQGSRADNSSVVLKKKYDEHMEKLKEVNNELLKKNAIIDEMEPKYNASSQLVDELEEALKKKDEEMKQMEDRYKKYLEKAKSVIRTLDPKQNQGSGPEVQALKNQLQEKERMLHSLEKEMDKTKSQRDHEEKLIVSAWYNMGMSMQRKAAEERLANTGSGQSFLARQRQATSSRRAYPGHVQPATARSTR
;
A
#
# COMPACT_ATOMS: atom_id res chain seq x y z
N ILE A 1 -21.81 69.25 -11.11
CA ILE A 1 -21.92 70.33 -12.12
C ILE A 1 -21.10 71.59 -11.77
N SER A 2 -21.36 72.30 -10.66
CA SER A 2 -20.63 73.57 -10.34
C SER A 2 -19.10 73.41 -10.33
N ASN A 3 -18.58 72.33 -9.74
CA ASN A 3 -17.14 72.04 -9.74
C ASN A 3 -16.60 71.74 -11.15
N LEU A 4 -17.35 71.00 -11.99
CA LEU A 4 -16.95 70.67 -13.37
C LEU A 4 -16.86 71.94 -14.23
N LYS A 5 -17.78 72.89 -14.05
CA LYS A 5 -17.72 74.21 -14.71
C LYS A 5 -16.46 74.99 -14.34
N LYS A 6 -16.02 74.93 -13.07
CA LYS A 6 -14.79 75.58 -12.62
C LYS A 6 -13.54 74.91 -13.21
N ILE A 7 -13.51 73.58 -13.25
CA ILE A 7 -12.40 72.82 -13.81
C ILE A 7 -12.28 73.09 -15.33
N LEU A 8 -13.39 73.00 -16.07
CA LEU A 8 -13.40 73.28 -17.51
C LEU A 8 -12.93 74.71 -17.80
N LYS A 9 -13.41 75.69 -17.04
CA LYS A 9 -12.94 77.08 -17.16
C LYS A 9 -11.44 77.19 -16.92
N GLY A 10 -10.91 76.59 -15.84
CA GLY A 10 -9.49 76.61 -15.54
C GLY A 10 -8.62 75.96 -16.62
N ILE A 11 -9.10 74.89 -17.26
CA ILE A 11 -8.42 74.23 -18.39
C ILE A 11 -8.40 75.13 -19.63
N LEU A 12 -9.51 75.80 -19.95
CA LEU A 12 -9.58 76.71 -21.09
C LEU A 12 -8.71 77.95 -20.88
N ASP A 13 -8.76 78.54 -19.69
CA ASP A 13 -7.91 79.67 -19.29
C ASP A 13 -6.44 79.25 -19.37
N TYR A 14 -6.05 78.06 -18.89
CA TYR A 14 -4.68 77.55 -18.98
C TYR A 14 -4.22 77.29 -20.43
N ASN A 15 -5.07 76.70 -21.27
CA ASN A 15 -4.74 76.49 -22.69
C ASN A 15 -4.53 77.81 -23.43
N GLN A 16 -5.34 78.83 -23.12
CA GLN A 16 -5.27 80.14 -23.77
C GLN A 16 -4.12 81.01 -23.23
N GLU A 17 -3.97 81.09 -21.90
CA GLU A 17 -3.03 82.01 -21.25
C GLU A 17 -1.61 81.43 -21.13
N ILE A 18 -1.48 80.13 -20.87
CA ILE A 18 -0.18 79.48 -20.63
C ILE A 18 0.33 78.75 -21.87
N LEU A 19 -0.53 77.98 -22.54
CA LEU A 19 -0.10 77.17 -23.70
C LEU A 19 -0.18 77.93 -25.04
N GLY A 20 -0.85 79.09 -25.07
CA GLY A 20 -1.01 79.90 -26.28
C GLY A 20 -1.73 79.17 -27.43
N GLN A 21 -2.47 78.11 -27.12
CA GLN A 21 -3.21 77.32 -28.09
C GLN A 21 -4.70 77.64 -27.97
N HIS A 22 -5.26 78.24 -29.02
CA HIS A 22 -6.70 78.26 -29.19
C HIS A 22 -7.15 76.87 -29.65
N ILE A 23 -7.93 76.22 -28.80
CA ILE A 23 -8.68 75.02 -29.17
C ILE A 23 -9.79 75.45 -30.13
N ASN A 24 -9.45 75.59 -31.40
CA ASN A 24 -10.41 75.83 -32.46
C ASN A 24 -10.84 74.47 -33.02
N ASP A 25 -12.14 74.27 -33.16
CA ASP A 25 -12.80 73.09 -33.72
C ASP A 25 -12.91 71.82 -32.84
N PHE A 26 -12.46 71.85 -31.57
CA PHE A 26 -12.78 70.78 -30.60
C PHE A 26 -14.14 71.02 -29.93
N THR A 27 -14.96 69.98 -29.83
CA THR A 27 -16.27 70.06 -29.16
C THR A 27 -16.11 70.09 -27.64
N LEU A 28 -16.50 71.20 -27.00
CA LEU A 28 -16.39 71.35 -25.55
C LEU A 28 -17.28 70.32 -24.81
N PRO A 29 -16.80 69.72 -23.70
CA PRO A 29 -17.57 68.73 -22.94
C PRO A 29 -18.78 69.35 -22.24
N ASP A 30 -19.94 68.70 -22.32
CA ASP A 30 -21.14 69.12 -21.60
C ASP A 30 -21.12 68.65 -20.14
N VAL A 31 -20.71 69.57 -19.27
CA VAL A 31 -20.63 69.39 -17.82
C VAL A 31 -21.98 69.17 -17.13
N ASN A 32 -23.12 69.43 -17.78
CA ASN A 32 -24.44 69.10 -17.23
C ASN A 32 -24.74 67.62 -17.44
N LEU A 33 -24.47 67.07 -18.63
CA LEU A 33 -24.63 65.63 -18.93
C LEU A 33 -23.73 64.76 -18.04
N ILE A 34 -22.49 65.19 -17.78
CA ILE A 34 -21.60 64.50 -16.83
C ILE A 34 -22.20 64.50 -15.41
N GLY A 35 -22.82 65.61 -14.99
CA GLY A 35 -23.33 65.76 -13.63
C GLY A 35 -24.70 65.15 -13.37
N GLU A 36 -25.55 65.06 -14.39
CA GLU A 36 -26.94 64.56 -14.27
C GLU A 36 -27.07 63.09 -14.67
N HIS A 37 -26.27 62.63 -15.64
CA HIS A 37 -26.38 61.28 -16.21
C HIS A 37 -25.12 60.44 -16.07
N SER A 38 -24.04 60.97 -15.49
CA SER A 38 -22.72 60.30 -15.42
C SER A 38 -22.26 59.81 -16.80
N ASP A 39 -22.49 60.62 -17.84
CA ASP A 39 -22.15 60.27 -19.22
C ASP A 39 -20.63 60.10 -19.40
N ALA A 40 -20.22 58.88 -19.74
CA ALA A 40 -18.83 58.51 -19.92
C ALA A 40 -18.18 59.16 -21.14
N ALA A 41 -18.96 59.50 -22.19
CA ALA A 41 -18.44 60.13 -23.40
C ALA A 41 -18.05 61.60 -23.14
N GLU A 42 -18.91 62.34 -22.44
CA GLU A 42 -18.64 63.73 -22.06
C GLU A 42 -17.52 63.82 -21.01
N LEU A 43 -17.46 62.85 -20.08
CA LEU A 43 -16.35 62.74 -19.16
C LEU A 43 -15.03 62.45 -19.90
N GLY A 44 -15.06 61.59 -20.92
CA GLY A 44 -13.93 61.32 -21.80
C GLY A 44 -13.39 62.57 -22.49
N ARG A 45 -14.27 63.40 -23.07
CA ARG A 45 -13.88 64.70 -23.68
C ARG A 45 -13.23 65.65 -22.67
N MET A 46 -13.73 65.67 -21.44
CA MET A 46 -13.16 66.49 -20.37
C MET A 46 -11.76 66.00 -19.96
N LEU A 47 -11.54 64.68 -19.89
CA LEU A 47 -10.23 64.09 -19.64
C LEU A 47 -9.25 64.32 -20.80
N GLN A 48 -9.73 64.32 -22.05
CA GLN A 48 -8.92 64.62 -23.24
C GLN A 48 -8.35 66.05 -23.20
N LEU A 49 -9.12 67.04 -22.74
CA LEU A 49 -8.61 68.40 -22.54
C LEU A 49 -7.53 68.48 -21.44
N ILE A 50 -7.70 67.75 -20.34
CA ILE A 50 -6.70 67.66 -19.27
C ILE A 50 -5.41 67.00 -19.77
N LEU A 51 -5.56 65.91 -20.52
CA LEU A 51 -4.44 65.23 -21.17
C LEU A 51 -3.71 66.17 -22.15
N GLY A 52 -4.46 66.94 -22.94
CA GLY A 52 -3.94 67.97 -23.83
C GLY A 52 -3.11 69.02 -23.09
N CYS A 53 -3.53 69.41 -21.88
CA CYS A 53 -2.71 70.28 -21.02
C CYS A 53 -1.46 69.59 -20.49
N ALA A 54 -1.56 68.32 -20.08
CA ALA A 54 -0.45 67.55 -19.51
C ALA A 54 0.67 67.28 -20.53
N VAL A 55 0.34 67.08 -21.80
CA VAL A 55 1.35 66.85 -22.86
C VAL A 55 1.93 68.15 -23.42
N ASN A 56 1.31 69.29 -23.14
CA ASN A 56 1.78 70.61 -23.59
C ASN A 56 2.41 71.46 -22.48
N CYS A 57 2.34 71.06 -21.20
CA CYS A 57 2.93 71.80 -20.08
C CYS A 57 4.47 71.73 -20.03
N GLU A 58 5.10 72.50 -19.14
CA GLU A 58 6.56 72.50 -18.96
C GLU A 58 7.11 71.13 -18.55
N GLN A 59 6.35 70.36 -17.75
CA GLN A 59 6.69 69.01 -17.29
C GLN A 59 6.21 67.89 -18.23
N LYS A 60 5.86 68.21 -19.48
CA LYS A 60 5.32 67.24 -20.45
C LYS A 60 6.13 65.95 -20.59
N GLN A 61 7.46 66.02 -20.41
CA GLN A 61 8.34 64.85 -20.50
C GLN A 61 8.03 63.79 -19.42
N GLU A 62 7.67 64.19 -18.20
CA GLU A 62 7.36 63.26 -17.10
C GLU A 62 6.00 62.57 -17.32
N TYR A 63 5.01 63.33 -17.81
CA TYR A 63 3.70 62.78 -18.17
C TYR A 63 3.77 61.85 -19.39
N ILE A 64 4.55 62.22 -20.42
CA ILE A 64 4.76 61.36 -21.61
C ILE A 64 5.50 60.08 -21.21
N GLN A 65 6.54 60.15 -20.37
CA GLN A 65 7.21 58.95 -19.85
C GLN A 65 6.27 58.05 -19.04
N THR A 66 5.39 58.64 -18.23
CA THR A 66 4.38 57.87 -17.49
C THR A 66 3.42 57.16 -18.44
N ILE A 67 2.95 57.83 -19.50
CA ILE A 67 2.11 57.23 -20.55
C ILE A 67 2.84 56.06 -21.23
N MET A 68 4.13 56.21 -21.54
CA MET A 68 4.95 55.16 -22.16
C MET A 68 5.17 53.91 -21.28
N MET A 69 4.94 54.00 -19.97
CA MET A 69 5.01 52.85 -19.04
C MET A 69 3.67 52.14 -18.86
N MET A 70 2.58 52.64 -19.45
CA MET A 70 1.26 52.02 -19.42
C MET A 70 1.13 50.88 -20.45
N GLU A 71 0.05 50.11 -20.41
CA GLU A 71 -0.23 49.07 -21.41
C GLU A 71 -0.40 49.66 -22.83
N GLU A 72 0.05 48.91 -23.84
CA GLU A 72 0.07 49.33 -25.26
C GLU A 72 -1.31 49.74 -25.79
N SER A 73 -2.37 49.06 -25.37
CA SER A 73 -3.76 49.40 -25.71
C SER A 73 -4.17 50.78 -25.21
N VAL A 74 -3.70 51.17 -24.02
CA VAL A 74 -3.98 52.47 -23.41
C VAL A 74 -3.15 53.57 -24.07
N GLN A 75 -1.89 53.28 -24.40
CA GLN A 75 -1.01 54.21 -25.12
C GLN A 75 -1.62 54.63 -26.48
N HIS A 76 -2.20 53.69 -27.22
CA HIS A 76 -2.84 53.97 -28.51
C HIS A 76 -4.04 54.92 -28.37
N VAL A 77 -4.93 54.71 -27.39
CA VAL A 77 -6.10 55.58 -27.17
C VAL A 77 -5.66 57.00 -26.79
N VAL A 78 -4.66 57.11 -25.90
CA VAL A 78 -4.09 58.38 -25.46
C VAL A 78 -3.44 59.14 -26.63
N MET A 79 -2.74 58.42 -27.53
CA MET A 79 -2.10 59.01 -28.71
C MET A 79 -3.12 59.58 -29.70
N THR A 80 -4.21 58.86 -29.99
CA THR A 80 -5.28 59.35 -30.86
C THR A 80 -5.95 60.60 -30.30
N ALA A 81 -6.19 60.62 -28.98
CA ALA A 81 -6.80 61.76 -28.31
C ALA A 81 -5.94 63.04 -28.38
N ILE A 82 -4.61 62.91 -28.37
CA ILE A 82 -3.68 64.04 -28.51
C ILE A 82 -3.65 64.57 -29.96
N GLN A 83 -3.73 63.69 -30.95
CA GLN A 83 -3.69 64.07 -32.37
C GLN A 83 -4.92 64.89 -32.77
N GLU A 84 -6.10 64.51 -32.29
CA GLU A 84 -7.36 65.20 -32.55
C GLU A 84 -7.36 66.66 -32.03
N LEU A 85 -6.59 66.95 -30.98
CA LEU A 85 -6.50 68.29 -30.37
C LEU A 85 -5.62 69.29 -31.14
N MET A 86 -4.83 68.84 -32.14
CA MET A 86 -3.70 69.62 -32.66
C MET A 86 -3.81 70.07 -34.15
N SER A 87 -4.91 69.80 -34.87
CA SER A 87 -5.09 70.23 -36.28
C SER A 87 -5.57 71.69 -36.41
N LYS A 88 -4.88 72.55 -37.19
CA LYS A 88 -5.22 73.99 -37.43
C LYS A 88 -5.33 74.33 -38.92
N GLU A 89 -6.36 75.06 -39.35
CA GLU A 89 -6.40 75.81 -40.64
C GLU A 89 -6.90 77.28 -40.50
N THR A 90 -6.43 78.15 -41.40
CA THR A 90 -6.32 79.63 -41.30
C THR A 90 -7.38 80.47 -42.06
N PRO A 91 -7.65 81.75 -41.69
CA PRO A 91 -8.68 82.62 -42.28
C PRO A 91 -8.18 83.69 -43.28
N VAL A 92 -9.05 84.14 -44.19
CA VAL A 92 -8.77 85.11 -45.29
C VAL A 92 -9.09 86.56 -44.90
N ILE A 93 -8.15 87.47 -45.16
CA ILE A 93 -8.21 88.93 -45.00
C ILE A 93 -8.69 89.61 -46.30
N GLY A 94 -9.48 90.69 -46.16
CA GLY A 94 -9.96 91.53 -47.26
C GLY A 94 -9.05 92.70 -47.67
N GLY A 95 -9.41 93.37 -48.77
CA GLY A 95 -9.02 94.76 -49.09
C GLY A 95 -8.44 95.04 -50.49
N ASN A 96 -9.27 95.66 -51.36
CA ASN A 96 -9.07 96.65 -52.46
C ASN A 96 -7.83 96.67 -53.39
N GLU A 97 -8.05 96.72 -54.72
CA GLU A 97 -7.21 97.43 -55.74
C GLU A 97 -7.98 97.81 -57.04
N SER A 98 -8.54 99.03 -57.08
CA SER A 98 -9.66 99.58 -57.90
C SER A 98 -9.55 99.68 -59.44
N TYR A 99 -8.73 98.91 -60.15
CA TYR A 99 -8.81 98.92 -61.63
C TYR A 99 -8.49 97.59 -62.31
N VAL A 100 -7.68 96.75 -61.66
CA VAL A 100 -7.79 95.29 -61.82
C VAL A 100 -9.02 94.79 -61.06
N ASP A 101 -9.44 95.48 -59.98
CA ASP A 101 -10.71 95.25 -59.27
C ASP A 101 -11.95 95.47 -60.10
N LEU A 102 -11.99 96.27 -61.18
CA LEU A 102 -13.25 96.43 -61.91
C LEU A 102 -13.48 95.25 -62.86
N ASP A 103 -12.43 94.71 -63.47
CA ASP A 103 -12.46 93.46 -64.26
C ASP A 103 -12.53 92.23 -63.34
N ARG A 104 -11.83 92.28 -62.19
CA ARG A 104 -11.95 91.28 -61.12
C ARG A 104 -13.27 91.41 -60.38
N GLN A 105 -13.93 92.57 -60.28
CA GLN A 105 -15.30 92.75 -59.75
C GLN A 105 -16.32 92.36 -60.80
N LEU A 106 -16.11 92.58 -62.09
CA LEU A 106 -17.00 92.07 -63.14
C LEU A 106 -16.91 90.54 -63.20
N LYS A 107 -15.70 90.00 -63.11
CA LYS A 107 -15.48 88.57 -63.03
C LYS A 107 -15.99 87.99 -61.70
N LYS A 108 -15.78 88.69 -60.59
CA LYS A 108 -16.31 88.31 -59.26
C LYS A 108 -17.82 88.48 -59.16
N THR A 109 -18.44 89.46 -59.81
CA THR A 109 -19.91 89.61 -59.85
C THR A 109 -20.54 88.62 -60.82
N ALA A 110 -19.84 88.24 -61.90
CA ALA A 110 -20.25 87.15 -62.77
C ALA A 110 -20.07 85.78 -62.10
N GLU A 111 -19.00 85.58 -61.32
CA GLU A 111 -18.79 84.42 -60.46
C GLU A 111 -19.85 84.39 -59.34
N GLU A 112 -20.10 85.50 -58.63
CA GLU A 112 -21.16 85.63 -57.62
C GLU A 112 -22.57 85.42 -58.23
N LEU A 113 -22.81 85.83 -59.48
CA LEU A 113 -24.06 85.57 -60.19
C LEU A 113 -24.18 84.09 -60.59
N ASN A 114 -23.09 83.47 -61.05
CA ASN A 114 -23.06 82.03 -61.31
C ASN A 114 -23.23 81.22 -60.02
N ASP A 115 -22.65 81.67 -58.90
CA ASP A 115 -22.83 81.08 -57.58
C ASP A 115 -24.26 81.29 -57.08
N ALA A 116 -24.86 82.46 -57.33
CA ALA A 116 -26.27 82.72 -57.03
C ALA A 116 -27.21 81.87 -57.90
N LEU A 117 -26.86 81.61 -59.15
CA LEU A 117 -27.61 80.71 -60.04
C LEU A 117 -27.43 79.25 -59.65
N ALA A 118 -26.22 78.85 -59.25
CA ALA A 118 -25.92 77.52 -58.72
C ALA A 118 -26.70 77.27 -57.42
N THR A 119 -26.66 78.20 -56.47
CA THR A 119 -27.44 78.11 -55.23
C THR A 119 -28.94 78.16 -55.47
N LYS A 120 -29.42 78.93 -56.47
CA LYS A 120 -30.82 78.89 -56.88
C LYS A 120 -31.22 77.53 -57.47
N GLU A 121 -30.36 76.91 -58.28
CA GLU A 121 -30.61 75.57 -58.83
C GLU A 121 -30.57 74.52 -57.73
N GLU A 122 -29.63 74.59 -56.79
CA GLU A 122 -29.57 73.74 -55.60
C GLU A 122 -30.82 73.87 -54.72
N ILE A 123 -31.29 75.09 -54.46
CA ILE A 123 -32.53 75.32 -53.71
C ILE A 123 -33.73 74.77 -54.50
N SER A 124 -33.77 74.98 -55.81
CA SER A 124 -34.85 74.47 -56.68
C SER A 124 -34.83 72.94 -56.77
N GLN A 125 -33.65 72.33 -56.70
CA GLN A 125 -33.48 70.88 -56.63
C GLN A 125 -33.93 70.36 -55.26
N ARG A 126 -33.56 71.03 -54.17
CA ARG A 126 -34.00 70.70 -52.81
C ARG A 126 -35.51 70.85 -52.64
N CYS A 127 -36.13 71.85 -53.26
CA CYS A 127 -37.59 71.97 -53.31
C CYS A 127 -38.23 70.78 -54.04
N ARG A 128 -37.69 70.39 -55.21
CA ARG A 128 -38.17 69.22 -55.95
C ARG A 128 -38.01 67.91 -55.14
N GLU A 129 -36.92 67.77 -54.41
CA GLU A 129 -36.66 66.61 -53.54
C GLU A 129 -37.63 66.58 -52.35
N LEU A 130 -37.91 67.73 -51.72
CA LEU A 130 -38.90 67.83 -50.65
C LEU A 130 -40.31 67.54 -51.16
N ASP A 131 -40.68 68.02 -52.34
CA ASP A 131 -41.98 67.71 -52.95
C ASP A 131 -42.12 66.21 -53.26
N GLN A 132 -41.04 65.56 -53.72
CA GLN A 132 -41.00 64.10 -53.90
C GLN A 132 -41.13 63.35 -52.57
N GLN A 133 -40.47 63.81 -51.50
CA GLN A 133 -40.60 63.20 -50.17
C GLN A 133 -42.02 63.34 -49.62
N VAL A 134 -42.65 64.52 -49.79
CA VAL A 134 -44.04 64.73 -49.36
C VAL A 134 -45.00 63.84 -50.12
N ALA A 135 -44.81 63.67 -51.43
CA ALA A 135 -45.60 62.75 -52.24
C ALA A 135 -45.42 61.29 -51.77
N ALA A 136 -44.19 60.85 -51.54
CA ALA A 136 -43.90 59.50 -51.04
C ALA A 136 -44.53 59.24 -49.66
N LEU A 137 -44.45 60.21 -48.74
CA LEU A 137 -45.06 60.10 -47.42
C LEU A 137 -46.60 60.13 -47.49
N GLN A 138 -47.20 60.84 -48.44
CA GLN A 138 -48.64 60.80 -48.69
C GLN A 138 -49.10 59.43 -49.21
N ASP A 139 -48.34 58.85 -50.14
CA ASP A 139 -48.60 57.51 -50.65
C ASP A 139 -48.44 56.46 -49.53
N GLU A 140 -47.38 56.54 -48.73
CA GLU A 140 -47.16 55.65 -47.58
C GLU A 140 -48.28 55.77 -46.55
N LYS A 141 -48.70 57.00 -46.20
CA LYS A 141 -49.85 57.23 -45.32
C LYS A 141 -51.13 56.60 -45.89
N SER A 142 -51.36 56.73 -47.19
CA SER A 142 -52.54 56.14 -47.84
C SER A 142 -52.50 54.60 -47.81
N SER A 143 -51.31 54.01 -48.01
CA SER A 143 -51.06 52.58 -47.92
C SER A 143 -51.30 52.06 -46.50
N LEU A 144 -50.74 52.73 -45.49
CA LEU A 144 -50.92 52.38 -44.08
C LEU A 144 -52.38 52.52 -43.62
N LEU A 145 -53.12 53.49 -44.16
CA LEU A 145 -54.57 53.63 -43.90
C LEU A 145 -55.36 52.48 -44.53
N ALA A 146 -55.03 52.07 -45.75
CA ALA A 146 -55.64 50.92 -46.40
C ALA A 146 -55.33 49.61 -45.64
N GLU A 147 -54.08 49.43 -45.20
CA GLU A 147 -53.67 48.28 -44.40
C GLU A 147 -54.40 48.25 -43.05
N ASN A 148 -54.52 49.40 -42.37
CA ASN A 148 -55.31 49.50 -41.14
C ASN A 148 -56.78 49.14 -41.36
N GLN A 149 -57.40 49.55 -42.47
CA GLN A 149 -58.77 49.14 -42.80
C GLN A 149 -58.88 47.62 -42.97
N VAL A 150 -57.94 46.99 -43.68
CA VAL A 150 -57.92 45.53 -43.85
C VAL A 150 -57.70 44.81 -42.52
N LEU A 151 -56.83 45.33 -41.64
CA LEU A 151 -56.60 44.76 -40.31
C LEU A 151 -57.84 44.90 -39.42
N LEU A 152 -58.54 46.03 -39.47
CA LEU A 152 -59.82 46.23 -38.77
C LEU A 152 -60.91 45.28 -39.30
N GLU A 153 -60.98 45.07 -40.61
CA GLU A 153 -61.90 44.08 -41.20
C GLU A 153 -61.55 42.65 -40.78
N ARG A 154 -60.26 42.30 -40.70
CA ARG A 154 -59.82 40.99 -40.17
C ARG A 154 -60.12 40.82 -38.69
N LEU A 155 -59.96 41.87 -37.89
CA LEU A 155 -60.29 41.85 -36.46
C LEU A 155 -61.81 41.68 -36.25
N ASN A 156 -62.62 42.42 -37.01
CA ASN A 156 -64.07 42.25 -37.00
C ASN A 156 -64.51 40.86 -37.52
N GLN A 157 -63.75 40.24 -38.41
CA GLN A 157 -63.97 38.85 -38.83
C GLN A 157 -63.55 37.84 -37.76
N SER A 158 -62.50 38.11 -36.97
CA SER A 158 -62.16 37.27 -35.81
C SER A 158 -63.19 37.37 -34.69
N ASP A 159 -63.85 38.52 -34.51
CA ASP A 159 -64.97 38.66 -33.57
C ASP A 159 -66.22 37.86 -34.03
N SER A 160 -66.31 37.46 -35.31
CA SER A 160 -67.37 36.55 -35.80
C SER A 160 -67.17 35.08 -35.40
N ILE A 161 -66.04 34.73 -34.76
CA ILE A 161 -65.74 33.38 -34.23
C ILE A 161 -66.50 33.11 -32.92
N GLU A 162 -67.11 34.12 -32.28
CA GLU A 162 -67.94 33.95 -31.09
C GLU A 162 -69.21 33.12 -31.33
N ASP A 163 -69.65 32.94 -32.58
CA ASP A 163 -70.75 32.01 -32.90
C ASP A 163 -70.25 30.56 -32.93
N ILE A 164 -70.34 29.90 -31.77
CA ILE A 164 -70.02 28.48 -31.52
C ILE A 164 -70.64 27.53 -32.56
N ASN A 165 -71.75 27.91 -33.21
CA ASN A 165 -72.43 27.09 -34.20
C ASN A 165 -71.90 27.20 -35.64
N SER A 166 -71.04 28.17 -35.92
CA SER A 166 -70.37 28.29 -37.22
C SER A 166 -69.39 27.13 -37.47
N PRO A 167 -69.23 26.63 -38.72
CA PRO A 167 -68.21 25.64 -39.07
C PRO A 167 -66.76 26.08 -38.72
N ALA A 168 -66.51 27.39 -38.60
CA ALA A 168 -65.24 27.94 -38.14
C ALA A 168 -65.15 27.89 -36.60
N GLY A 169 -66.22 28.26 -35.88
CA GLY A 169 -66.31 28.17 -34.41
C GLY A 169 -66.18 26.75 -33.88
N ARG A 170 -66.82 25.75 -34.52
CA ARG A 170 -66.65 24.33 -34.14
C ARG A 170 -65.23 23.80 -34.35
N ARG A 171 -64.57 24.21 -35.44
CA ARG A 171 -63.15 23.87 -35.68
C ARG A 171 -62.23 24.53 -34.68
N HIS A 172 -62.51 25.78 -34.33
CA HIS A 172 -61.78 26.51 -33.30
C HIS A 172 -61.90 25.82 -31.94
N LEU A 173 -63.12 25.47 -31.51
CA LEU A 173 -63.37 24.74 -30.26
C LEU A 173 -62.71 23.35 -30.24
N GLN A 174 -62.73 22.64 -31.36
CA GLN A 174 -62.06 21.33 -31.48
C GLN A 174 -60.53 21.45 -31.36
N LEU A 175 -59.93 22.45 -32.02
CA LEU A 175 -58.50 22.73 -31.91
C LEU A 175 -58.14 23.21 -30.49
N GLN A 176 -58.98 24.02 -29.87
CA GLN A 176 -58.80 24.47 -28.49
C GLN A 176 -58.81 23.29 -27.50
N THR A 177 -59.79 22.39 -27.62
CA THR A 177 -59.85 21.17 -26.79
C THR A 177 -58.63 20.27 -27.01
N GLN A 178 -58.14 20.17 -28.26
CA GLN A 178 -56.94 19.41 -28.58
C GLN A 178 -55.67 20.05 -28.00
N VAL A 179 -55.58 21.38 -28.02
CA VAL A 179 -54.48 22.12 -27.37
C VAL A 179 -54.52 21.90 -25.86
N GLU A 180 -55.69 21.97 -25.23
CA GLU A 180 -55.85 21.70 -23.79
C GLU A 180 -55.46 20.26 -23.43
N GLN A 181 -55.87 19.26 -24.22
CA GLN A 181 -55.49 17.86 -24.03
C GLN A 181 -53.97 17.65 -24.16
N LEU A 182 -53.35 18.25 -25.18
CA LEU A 182 -51.90 18.16 -25.38
C LEU A 182 -51.14 18.89 -24.25
N GLN A 183 -51.66 20.00 -23.74
CA GLN A 183 -51.10 20.68 -22.57
C GLN A 183 -51.19 19.82 -21.31
N GLU A 184 -52.33 19.17 -21.06
CA GLU A 184 -52.50 18.26 -19.93
C GLU A 184 -51.57 17.04 -20.03
N GLU A 185 -51.44 16.45 -21.23
CA GLU A 185 -50.51 15.35 -21.49
C GLU A 185 -49.06 15.78 -21.31
N THR A 186 -48.70 16.99 -21.78
CA THR A 186 -47.37 17.57 -21.57
C THR A 186 -47.08 17.73 -20.08
N PHE A 187 -48.01 18.30 -19.30
CA PHE A 187 -47.83 18.46 -17.86
C PHE A 187 -47.68 17.10 -17.14
N ARG A 188 -48.47 16.10 -17.55
CA ARG A 188 -48.39 14.75 -16.99
C ARG A 188 -47.05 14.07 -17.32
N LEU A 189 -46.55 14.23 -18.55
CA LEU A 189 -45.25 13.71 -18.96
C LEU A 189 -44.10 14.44 -18.26
N GLU A 190 -44.22 15.76 -18.04
CA GLU A 190 -43.24 16.55 -17.28
C GLU A 190 -43.14 16.05 -15.83
N ALA A 191 -44.28 15.82 -15.17
CA ALA A 191 -44.32 15.25 -13.83
C ALA A 191 -43.71 13.85 -13.77
N ALA A 192 -44.05 12.96 -14.71
CA ALA A 192 -43.47 11.62 -14.77
C ALA A 192 -41.96 11.65 -15.04
N LYS A 193 -41.49 12.58 -15.87
CA LYS A 193 -40.06 12.79 -16.14
C LYS A 193 -39.33 13.25 -14.87
N ASP A 194 -39.93 14.13 -14.08
CA ASP A 194 -39.36 14.55 -12.80
C ASP A 194 -39.31 13.40 -11.79
N ASP A 195 -40.35 12.57 -11.71
CA ASP A 195 -40.36 11.36 -10.87
C ASP A 195 -39.26 10.36 -11.28
N TYR A 196 -39.08 10.13 -12.59
CA TYR A 196 -38.00 9.28 -13.09
C TYR A 196 -36.63 9.87 -12.83
N ARG A 197 -36.47 11.20 -12.93
CA ARG A 197 -35.21 11.88 -12.59
C ARG A 197 -34.85 11.65 -11.13
N ILE A 198 -35.80 11.87 -10.20
CA ILE A 198 -35.59 11.62 -8.76
C ILE A 198 -35.23 10.14 -8.54
N ARG A 199 -35.92 9.21 -9.20
CA ARG A 199 -35.61 7.78 -9.06
C ARG A 199 -34.22 7.41 -9.57
N CYS A 200 -33.76 8.04 -10.65
CA CYS A 200 -32.39 7.87 -11.14
C CYS A 200 -31.38 8.40 -10.12
N GLU A 201 -31.60 9.59 -9.55
CA GLU A 201 -30.73 10.16 -8.51
C GLU A 201 -30.67 9.27 -7.25
N GLU A 202 -31.80 8.69 -6.83
CA GLU A 202 -31.85 7.71 -5.73
C GLU A 202 -31.05 6.45 -6.05
N LEU A 203 -31.22 5.87 -7.23
CA LEU A 203 -30.49 4.66 -7.65
C LEU A 203 -28.99 4.93 -7.82
N GLU A 204 -28.60 6.12 -8.28
CA GLU A 204 -27.19 6.53 -8.34
C GLU A 204 -26.58 6.64 -6.95
N LYS A 205 -27.34 7.18 -5.98
CA LYS A 205 -26.92 7.25 -4.58
C LYS A 205 -26.79 5.84 -3.97
N GLU A 206 -27.78 4.97 -4.14
CA GLU A 206 -27.70 3.58 -3.67
C GLU A 206 -26.50 2.84 -4.29
N LEU A 207 -26.22 3.10 -5.58
CA LEU A 207 -25.08 2.51 -6.27
C LEU A 207 -23.73 3.01 -5.75
N LEU A 208 -23.65 4.30 -5.37
CA LEU A 208 -22.48 4.87 -4.69
C LEU A 208 -22.30 4.27 -3.30
N ASP A 209 -23.37 4.17 -2.50
CA ASP A 209 -23.33 3.61 -1.15
C ASP A 209 -22.86 2.13 -1.20
N VAL A 210 -23.40 1.33 -2.13
CA VAL A 210 -22.98 -0.06 -2.32
C VAL A 210 -21.53 -0.16 -2.80
N LYS A 211 -21.06 0.76 -3.65
CA LYS A 211 -19.64 0.80 -4.06
C LYS A 211 -18.73 1.11 -2.89
N SER A 212 -19.05 2.12 -2.08
CA SER A 212 -18.30 2.46 -0.86
C SER A 212 -18.23 1.27 0.09
N GLN A 213 -19.35 0.59 0.34
CA GLN A 213 -19.38 -0.61 1.18
C GLN A 213 -18.50 -1.74 0.62
N ASN A 214 -18.44 -1.88 -0.70
CA ASN A 214 -17.60 -2.90 -1.34
C ASN A 214 -16.10 -2.56 -1.24
N GLU A 215 -15.75 -1.27 -1.34
CA GLU A 215 -14.39 -0.79 -1.10
C GLU A 215 -13.97 -1.03 0.36
N ASP A 216 -14.83 -0.72 1.32
CA ASP A 216 -14.59 -1.00 2.75
C ASP A 216 -14.41 -2.49 3.02
N LEU A 217 -15.28 -3.34 2.46
CA LEU A 217 -15.16 -4.80 2.56
C LEU A 217 -13.88 -5.33 1.92
N THR A 218 -13.44 -4.74 0.81
CA THR A 218 -12.18 -5.10 0.16
C THR A 218 -10.98 -4.71 1.03
N SER A 219 -10.99 -3.49 1.60
CA SER A 219 -9.94 -3.05 2.53
C SER A 219 -9.86 -3.95 3.76
N LEU A 220 -11.01 -4.36 4.32
CA LEU A 220 -11.05 -5.27 5.47
C LEU A 220 -10.53 -6.68 5.10
N ALA A 221 -10.80 -7.15 3.88
CA ALA A 221 -10.28 -8.42 3.38
C ALA A 221 -8.76 -8.38 3.21
N ASP A 222 -8.21 -7.27 2.70
CA ASP A 222 -6.78 -7.06 2.56
C ASP A 222 -6.07 -6.99 3.93
N GLU A 223 -6.67 -6.30 4.90
CA GLU A 223 -6.16 -6.26 6.28
C GLU A 223 -6.19 -7.66 6.93
N ALA A 224 -7.29 -8.41 6.77
CA ALA A 224 -7.39 -9.78 7.26
C ALA A 224 -6.32 -10.70 6.64
N GLN A 225 -6.00 -10.49 5.36
CA GLN A 225 -4.96 -11.24 4.67
C GLN A 225 -3.56 -10.86 5.19
N SER A 226 -3.28 -9.57 5.41
CA SER A 226 -2.03 -9.10 6.03
C SER A 226 -1.83 -9.67 7.44
N LEU A 227 -2.87 -9.64 8.27
CA LEU A 227 -2.84 -10.21 9.63
C LEU A 227 -2.59 -11.72 9.61
N LYS A 228 -3.16 -12.42 8.62
CA LYS A 228 -2.91 -13.86 8.43
C LYS A 228 -1.45 -14.14 8.09
N ASP A 229 -0.86 -13.35 7.19
CA ASP A 229 0.55 -13.47 6.83
C ASP A 229 1.46 -13.20 8.04
N GLU A 230 1.13 -12.22 8.88
CA GLU A 230 1.83 -11.95 10.14
C GLU A 230 1.71 -13.13 11.12
N ILE A 231 0.52 -13.72 11.27
CA ILE A 231 0.31 -14.92 12.09
C ILE A 231 1.17 -16.08 11.58
N ASP A 232 1.29 -16.27 10.28
CA ASP A 232 2.09 -17.36 9.70
C ASP A 232 3.60 -17.14 9.93
N VAL A 233 4.09 -15.88 9.85
CA VAL A 233 5.46 -15.53 10.25
C VAL A 233 5.69 -15.82 11.74
N LEU A 234 4.75 -15.41 12.61
CA LEU A 234 4.84 -15.67 14.04
C LEU A 234 4.82 -17.16 14.35
N ARG A 235 4.00 -17.96 13.67
CA ARG A 235 4.00 -19.44 13.78
C ARG A 235 5.34 -20.04 13.43
N HIS A 236 5.95 -19.64 12.31
CA HIS A 236 7.28 -20.12 11.95
C HIS A 236 8.34 -19.71 12.99
N SER A 237 8.23 -18.51 13.56
CA SER A 237 9.11 -18.06 14.64
C SER A 237 8.91 -18.89 15.92
N SER A 238 7.66 -19.21 16.27
CA SER A 238 7.31 -20.07 17.41
C SER A 238 7.86 -21.48 17.24
N ASP A 239 7.75 -22.06 16.05
CA ASP A 239 8.33 -23.39 15.75
C ASP A 239 9.85 -23.40 15.89
N LYS A 240 10.51 -22.30 15.50
CA LYS A 240 11.95 -22.13 15.69
C LYS A 240 12.30 -22.04 17.18
N VAL A 241 11.52 -21.31 17.98
CA VAL A 241 11.69 -21.24 19.44
C VAL A 241 11.52 -22.63 20.06
N SER A 242 10.45 -23.37 19.74
CA SER A 242 10.21 -24.72 20.23
C SER A 242 11.39 -25.67 19.93
N LYS A 243 11.99 -25.57 18.74
CA LYS A 243 13.19 -26.35 18.40
C LYS A 243 14.39 -25.96 19.27
N LEU A 244 14.62 -24.67 19.47
CA LEU A 244 15.70 -24.18 20.33
C LEU A 244 15.49 -24.61 21.79
N GLU A 245 14.27 -24.52 22.31
CA GLU A 245 13.92 -25.02 23.64
C GLU A 245 14.22 -26.52 23.78
N GLY A 246 13.88 -27.34 22.78
CA GLY A 246 14.24 -28.74 22.75
C GLY A 246 15.76 -28.98 22.80
N THR A 247 16.55 -28.17 22.10
CA THR A 247 18.02 -28.26 22.18
C THR A 247 18.57 -27.85 23.54
N VAL A 248 18.01 -26.80 24.15
CA VAL A 248 18.39 -26.35 25.49
C VAL A 248 18.09 -27.43 26.52
N GLU A 249 16.92 -28.07 26.44
CA GLU A 249 16.54 -29.15 27.35
C GLU A 249 17.45 -30.37 27.21
N HIS A 250 17.84 -30.71 25.98
CA HIS A 250 18.84 -31.76 25.74
C HIS A 250 20.20 -31.43 26.36
N TYR A 251 20.66 -30.17 26.24
CA TYR A 251 21.92 -29.75 26.88
C TYR A 251 21.84 -29.70 28.40
N LYS A 252 20.70 -29.30 28.99
CA LYS A 252 20.48 -29.37 30.44
C LYS A 252 20.62 -30.80 30.95
N LYS A 253 19.97 -31.77 30.29
CA LYS A 253 20.05 -33.18 30.66
C LYS A 253 21.49 -33.70 30.63
N LYS A 254 22.25 -33.37 29.57
CA LYS A 254 23.69 -33.70 29.51
C LYS A 254 24.49 -33.08 30.65
N LEU A 255 24.15 -31.87 31.07
CA LEU A 255 24.82 -31.18 32.18
C LEU A 255 24.51 -31.85 33.53
N GLU A 256 23.26 -32.31 33.72
CA GLU A 256 22.87 -33.11 34.89
C GLU A 256 23.62 -34.45 34.95
N ASP A 257 23.72 -35.16 33.82
CA ASP A 257 24.50 -36.40 33.71
C ASP A 257 25.98 -36.18 34.03
N MET A 258 26.57 -35.09 33.51
CA MET A 258 27.94 -34.68 33.88
C MET A 258 28.07 -34.37 35.37
N GLY A 259 27.05 -33.74 35.96
CA GLY A 259 26.96 -33.51 37.41
C GLY A 259 26.95 -34.82 38.21
N LEU A 260 26.20 -35.83 37.76
CA LEU A 260 26.16 -37.17 38.37
C LEU A 260 27.52 -37.86 38.27
N LEU A 261 28.15 -37.86 37.10
CA LEU A 261 29.47 -38.43 36.89
C LEU A 261 30.53 -37.76 37.77
N ARG A 262 30.51 -36.43 37.91
CA ARG A 262 31.42 -35.71 38.82
C ARG A 262 31.24 -36.14 40.27
N ARG A 263 30.00 -36.34 40.74
CA ARG A 263 29.75 -36.87 42.10
C ARG A 263 30.27 -38.30 42.25
N GLN A 264 30.10 -39.14 41.23
CA GLN A 264 30.60 -40.51 41.24
C GLN A 264 32.14 -40.55 41.29
N ILE A 265 32.82 -39.70 40.52
CA ILE A 265 34.28 -39.55 40.57
C ILE A 265 34.71 -39.15 41.97
N LYS A 266 34.07 -38.15 42.59
CA LYS A 266 34.40 -37.72 43.94
C LYS A 266 34.25 -38.84 44.98
N LEU A 267 33.19 -39.64 44.90
CA LEU A 267 33.00 -40.81 45.78
C LEU A 267 34.09 -41.87 45.59
N LEU A 268 34.52 -42.11 44.34
CA LEU A 268 35.61 -43.04 44.04
C LEU A 268 36.96 -42.50 44.54
N GLU A 269 37.21 -41.20 44.41
CA GLU A 269 38.39 -40.53 44.96
C GLU A 269 38.43 -40.63 46.49
N GLU A 270 37.31 -40.34 47.18
CA GLU A 270 37.18 -40.49 48.63
C GLU A 270 37.42 -41.95 49.07
N LYS A 271 36.84 -42.93 48.36
CA LYS A 271 37.06 -44.35 48.64
C LYS A 271 38.53 -44.75 48.42
N SER A 272 39.15 -44.24 47.36
CA SER A 272 40.57 -44.48 47.06
C SER A 272 41.48 -43.89 48.15
N ALA A 273 41.19 -42.68 48.61
CA ALA A 273 41.92 -42.03 49.69
C ALA A 273 41.82 -42.81 51.02
N VAL A 274 40.62 -43.31 51.37
CA VAL A 274 40.43 -44.16 52.55
C VAL A 274 41.22 -45.46 52.41
N LEU A 275 41.17 -46.13 51.25
CA LEU A 275 41.96 -47.34 51.01
C LEU A 275 43.46 -47.08 51.14
N MET A 276 43.96 -45.98 50.58
CA MET A 276 45.36 -45.58 50.71
C MET A 276 45.75 -45.34 52.17
N GLN A 277 44.91 -44.64 52.95
CA GLN A 277 45.14 -44.43 54.38
C GLN A 277 45.16 -45.74 55.17
N THR A 278 44.25 -46.67 54.87
CA THR A 278 44.27 -48.00 55.51
C THR A 278 45.52 -48.80 55.16
N ASN A 279 46.00 -48.71 53.91
CA ASN A 279 47.21 -49.41 53.48
C ASN A 279 48.45 -48.84 54.19
N VAL A 280 48.58 -47.51 54.28
CA VAL A 280 49.66 -46.87 55.06
C VAL A 280 49.61 -47.30 56.53
N GLY A 281 48.43 -47.36 57.14
CA GLY A 281 48.28 -47.86 58.51
C GLY A 281 48.76 -49.31 58.67
N LEU A 282 48.39 -50.19 57.75
CA LEU A 282 48.85 -51.58 57.74
C LEU A 282 50.37 -51.69 57.51
N GLU A 283 50.97 -50.84 56.65
CA GLU A 283 52.42 -50.77 56.45
C GLU A 283 53.14 -50.33 57.73
N GLU A 284 52.60 -49.37 58.48
CA GLU A 284 53.14 -48.96 59.77
C GLU A 284 53.05 -50.06 60.83
N GLU A 285 51.92 -50.78 60.91
CA GLU A 285 51.76 -51.95 61.77
C GLU A 285 52.75 -53.05 61.41
N LEU A 286 52.92 -53.34 60.12
CA LEU A 286 53.91 -54.29 59.63
C LEU A 286 55.34 -53.86 60.00
N ARG A 287 55.65 -52.56 59.91
CA ARG A 287 56.95 -52.02 60.33
C ARG A 287 57.19 -52.22 61.83
N LYS A 288 56.18 -51.98 62.68
CA LYS A 288 56.24 -52.23 64.13
C LYS A 288 56.40 -53.73 64.43
N ALA A 289 55.66 -54.60 63.74
CA ALA A 289 55.79 -56.04 63.85
C ALA A 289 57.19 -56.53 63.45
N ASN A 290 57.75 -55.98 62.37
CA ASN A 290 59.12 -56.29 61.94
C ASN A 290 60.18 -55.79 62.94
N ALA A 291 59.99 -54.60 63.54
CA ALA A 291 60.88 -54.08 64.56
C ALA A 291 60.86 -54.93 65.84
N THR A 292 59.68 -55.31 66.32
CA THR A 292 59.53 -56.20 67.49
C THR A 292 60.07 -57.60 67.22
N LYS A 293 59.86 -58.15 66.02
CA LYS A 293 60.51 -59.39 65.57
C LYS A 293 62.04 -59.26 65.58
N GLY A 294 62.58 -58.14 65.09
CA GLY A 294 64.01 -57.86 65.13
C GLY A 294 64.57 -57.83 66.55
N GLN A 295 63.88 -57.15 67.48
CA GLN A 295 64.23 -57.14 68.91
C GLN A 295 64.19 -58.55 69.50
N LEU A 296 63.14 -59.33 69.23
CA LEU A 296 63.03 -60.71 69.69
C LEU A 296 64.20 -61.57 69.18
N GLU A 297 64.59 -61.44 67.92
CA GLU A 297 65.75 -62.15 67.36
C GLU A 297 67.08 -61.72 68.00
N THR A 298 67.23 -60.45 68.38
CA THR A 298 68.40 -60.01 69.16
C THR A 298 68.40 -60.59 70.57
N TYR A 299 67.27 -60.63 71.27
CA TYR A 299 67.15 -61.26 72.58
C TYR A 299 67.42 -62.76 72.51
N LYS A 300 66.88 -63.47 71.51
CA LYS A 300 67.21 -64.89 71.26
C LYS A 300 68.71 -65.08 71.03
N ARG A 301 69.35 -64.24 70.22
CA ARG A 301 70.81 -64.30 70.00
C ARG A 301 71.60 -64.03 71.28
N GLN A 302 71.19 -63.06 72.09
CA GLN A 302 71.83 -62.79 73.39
C GLN A 302 71.67 -63.99 74.33
N ARG A 303 70.47 -64.58 74.43
CA ARG A 303 70.23 -65.80 75.21
C ARG A 303 71.08 -66.98 74.74
N MET A 304 71.16 -67.21 73.42
CA MET A 304 72.01 -68.27 72.86
C MET A 304 73.51 -68.00 73.10
N ARG A 305 73.93 -66.73 73.14
CA ARG A 305 75.31 -66.36 73.52
C ARG A 305 75.55 -66.63 75.00
N SER A 306 74.67 -66.21 75.89
CA SER A 306 74.80 -66.50 77.32
C SER A 306 74.77 -68.00 77.62
N GLU A 307 73.91 -68.77 76.94
CA GLU A 307 73.89 -70.24 77.04
C GLU A 307 75.21 -70.83 76.51
N ARG A 308 75.74 -70.32 75.41
CA ARG A 308 77.06 -70.75 74.87
C ARG A 308 78.21 -70.41 75.80
N ASP A 309 78.21 -69.21 76.37
CA ASP A 309 79.26 -68.73 77.28
C ASP A 309 79.21 -69.51 78.59
N SER A 310 78.01 -69.80 79.13
CA SER A 310 77.83 -70.69 80.29
C SER A 310 78.28 -72.12 79.99
N LEU A 311 77.93 -72.67 78.82
CA LEU A 311 78.44 -73.98 78.39
C LEU A 311 79.96 -73.96 78.23
N LYS A 312 80.54 -72.86 77.74
CA LYS A 312 81.98 -72.70 77.62
C LYS A 312 82.65 -72.65 79.00
N GLU A 313 82.08 -71.93 79.96
CA GLU A 313 82.54 -71.95 81.36
C GLU A 313 82.48 -73.38 81.92
N THR A 314 81.39 -74.13 81.72
CA THR A 314 81.34 -75.54 82.14
C THR A 314 82.36 -76.43 81.42
N ILE A 315 82.67 -76.16 80.15
CA ILE A 315 83.72 -76.87 79.40
C ILE A 315 85.10 -76.50 79.94
N ASP A 316 85.37 -75.23 80.25
CA ASP A 316 86.64 -74.78 80.80
C ASP A 316 86.84 -75.28 82.25
N GLU A 317 85.76 -75.40 83.04
CA GLU A 317 85.73 -76.11 84.33
C GLU A 317 86.04 -77.60 84.15
N LEU A 318 85.38 -78.26 83.18
CA LEU A 318 85.67 -79.66 82.83
C LEU A 318 87.11 -79.83 82.34
N HIS A 319 87.66 -78.91 81.54
CA HIS A 319 89.07 -78.91 81.13
C HIS A 319 90.01 -78.66 82.31
N CYS A 320 89.64 -77.86 83.32
CA CYS A 320 90.40 -77.76 84.57
C CYS A 320 90.37 -79.06 85.38
N VAL A 321 89.24 -79.78 85.39
CA VAL A 321 89.13 -81.12 86.00
C VAL A 321 89.94 -82.16 85.19
N GLN A 322 89.91 -82.08 83.86
CA GLN A 322 90.66 -82.95 82.95
C GLN A 322 92.16 -82.64 82.93
N ALA A 323 92.56 -81.40 83.24
CA ALA A 323 93.96 -81.03 83.50
C ALA A 323 94.50 -81.59 84.83
N GLN A 324 93.62 -82.08 85.72
CA GLN A 324 93.97 -82.81 86.93
C GLN A 324 94.09 -84.33 86.71
N GLU A 325 93.65 -84.84 85.55
CA GLU A 325 93.86 -86.23 85.10
C GLU A 325 94.75 -86.24 83.84
N GLY A 326 96.06 -86.21 84.07
CA GLY A 326 97.05 -86.19 83.01
C GLY A 326 97.14 -87.47 82.16
N ARG A 327 97.21 -87.22 80.84
CA ARG A 327 98.15 -87.78 79.85
C ARG A 327 98.00 -89.25 79.40
N LEU A 328 97.74 -89.39 78.09
CA LEU A 328 98.31 -90.31 77.05
C LEU A 328 97.38 -90.07 75.83
N THR A 329 97.78 -89.60 74.63
CA THR A 329 98.87 -89.99 73.72
C THR A 329 99.03 -88.93 72.61
N SER A 330 100.22 -88.91 72.01
CA SER A 330 100.81 -87.91 71.11
C SER A 330 100.94 -88.41 69.67
N SER A 331 101.27 -87.48 68.72
CA SER A 331 102.04 -87.63 67.45
C SER A 331 101.21 -87.50 66.14
N LEU A 332 101.56 -86.81 65.03
CA LEU A 332 102.75 -86.05 64.53
C LEU A 332 102.40 -85.33 63.17
N PHE A 333 102.92 -84.10 62.90
CA PHE A 333 103.46 -83.45 61.64
C PHE A 333 102.89 -83.72 60.18
N PRO A 334 103.36 -83.06 59.07
CA PRO A 334 103.26 -81.63 58.65
C PRO A 334 102.91 -81.39 57.14
N LEU A 335 102.81 -80.11 56.72
CA LEU A 335 102.93 -79.47 55.37
C LEU A 335 102.48 -80.18 54.07
N GLY A 336 101.80 -79.42 53.18
CA GLY A 336 102.08 -79.45 51.73
C GLY A 336 100.89 -79.48 50.75
N SER A 337 100.73 -78.38 50.00
CA SER A 337 100.54 -78.27 48.54
C SER A 337 99.48 -79.07 47.74
N ASN A 338 98.71 -78.28 46.98
CA ASN A 338 98.41 -78.36 45.54
C ASN A 338 97.32 -79.30 44.96
N ASP A 339 96.46 -78.63 44.18
CA ASP A 339 95.67 -79.01 43.00
C ASP A 339 94.74 -80.23 42.93
N GLY A 340 93.56 -79.93 42.38
CA GLY A 340 92.92 -80.75 41.35
C GLY A 340 91.91 -81.79 41.85
N SER A 341 90.62 -81.49 41.69
CA SER A 341 89.74 -82.17 40.73
C SER A 341 88.26 -82.00 41.07
N ASP A 342 87.49 -81.80 40.02
CA ASP A 342 86.05 -82.01 39.96
C ASP A 342 85.63 -83.37 40.54
N SER A 343 84.36 -83.40 40.97
CA SER A 343 83.53 -84.60 41.07
C SER A 343 83.72 -85.51 42.29
N LEU A 344 83.28 -85.03 43.45
CA LEU A 344 82.67 -85.91 44.48
C LEU A 344 81.73 -85.15 45.44
N ALA A 345 80.64 -84.58 44.92
CA ALA A 345 79.53 -84.07 45.76
C ALA A 345 78.16 -84.56 45.27
N ALA A 346 78.13 -85.77 44.68
CA ALA A 346 76.92 -86.45 44.24
C ALA A 346 76.44 -87.55 45.20
N GLU A 347 77.10 -87.78 46.35
CA GLU A 347 76.85 -89.00 47.14
C GLU A 347 76.76 -88.81 48.66
N ILE A 348 76.24 -87.67 49.14
CA ILE A 348 75.59 -87.59 50.47
C ILE A 348 74.36 -86.68 50.38
N THR A 349 73.34 -87.16 49.68
CA THR A 349 71.97 -86.68 49.89
C THR A 349 71.10 -87.91 50.11
N THR A 350 70.52 -88.03 51.31
CA THR A 350 69.51 -89.03 51.63
C THR A 350 68.34 -88.94 50.63
N PRO A 351 67.61 -90.04 50.38
CA PRO A 351 66.46 -90.05 49.48
C PRO A 351 65.44 -88.94 49.82
N GLU A 352 65.21 -88.66 51.11
CA GLU A 352 64.32 -87.57 51.53
C GLU A 352 64.83 -86.18 51.16
N MET A 353 66.15 -85.95 51.16
CA MET A 353 66.73 -84.65 50.83
C MET A 353 66.71 -84.38 49.31
N ARG A 354 66.88 -85.42 48.48
CA ARG A 354 66.67 -85.31 47.03
C ARG A 354 65.20 -85.07 46.69
N GLU A 355 64.28 -85.74 47.36
CA GLU A 355 62.85 -85.51 47.16
C GLU A 355 62.42 -84.11 47.62
N HIS A 356 62.91 -83.64 48.76
CA HIS A 356 62.66 -82.26 49.20
C HIS A 356 63.29 -81.22 48.26
N LEU A 357 64.49 -81.47 47.72
CA LEU A 357 65.11 -80.57 46.76
C LEU A 357 64.31 -80.54 45.44
N ILE A 358 63.84 -81.69 44.95
CA ILE A 358 62.99 -81.75 43.74
C ILE A 358 61.64 -81.08 44.00
N ARG A 359 61.01 -81.29 45.16
CA ARG A 359 59.76 -80.60 45.53
C ARG A 359 59.97 -79.10 45.66
N LEU A 360 61.02 -78.65 46.34
CA LEU A 360 61.35 -77.22 46.47
C LEU A 360 61.78 -76.60 45.14
N GLN A 361 62.45 -77.34 44.25
CA GLN A 361 62.75 -76.87 42.89
C GLN A 361 61.49 -76.80 42.04
N HIS A 362 60.58 -77.77 42.17
CA HIS A 362 59.29 -77.74 41.48
C HIS A 362 58.39 -76.63 42.02
N GLU A 363 58.32 -76.45 43.35
CA GLU A 363 57.60 -75.36 44.01
C GLU A 363 58.18 -74.00 43.63
N ASN A 364 59.52 -73.83 43.65
CA ASN A 364 60.14 -72.60 43.15
C ASN A 364 59.87 -72.38 41.65
N LYS A 365 59.83 -73.43 40.83
CA LYS A 365 59.48 -73.33 39.42
C LYS A 365 58.01 -72.93 39.22
N MET A 366 57.10 -73.48 40.03
CA MET A 366 55.68 -73.15 39.99
C MET A 366 55.40 -71.74 40.54
N LEU A 367 56.11 -71.32 41.60
CA LEU A 367 56.07 -69.95 42.12
C LEU A 367 56.62 -68.96 41.09
N LYS A 368 57.71 -69.30 40.38
CA LYS A 368 58.23 -68.49 39.27
C LYS A 368 57.21 -68.33 38.16
N LEU A 369 56.57 -69.41 37.72
CA LEU A 369 55.56 -69.36 36.65
C LEU A 369 54.30 -68.59 37.08
N ALA A 370 53.85 -68.73 38.33
CA ALA A 370 52.73 -67.97 38.86
C ALA A 370 53.06 -66.46 38.99
N GLN A 371 54.29 -66.14 39.40
CA GLN A 371 54.76 -64.77 39.50
C GLN A 371 54.98 -64.14 38.12
N GLU A 372 55.55 -64.87 37.16
CA GLU A 372 55.63 -64.46 35.75
C GLU A 372 54.24 -64.22 35.14
N GLY A 373 53.23 -65.00 35.51
CA GLY A 373 51.83 -64.77 35.11
C GLY A 373 51.26 -63.45 35.67
N SER A 374 51.39 -63.22 36.98
CA SER A 374 50.93 -61.98 37.62
C SER A 374 51.70 -60.75 37.13
N ASP A 375 52.99 -60.89 36.90
CA ASP A 375 53.83 -59.81 36.38
C ASP A 375 53.52 -59.55 34.89
N ASN A 376 53.22 -60.58 34.09
CA ASN A 376 52.75 -60.41 32.71
C ASN A 376 51.38 -59.70 32.64
N GLU A 377 50.45 -60.02 33.54
CA GLU A 377 49.15 -59.31 33.62
C GLU A 377 49.34 -57.84 34.01
N LYS A 378 50.23 -57.56 34.97
CA LYS A 378 50.59 -56.17 35.33
C LYS A 378 51.28 -55.45 34.17
N ILE A 379 52.19 -56.12 33.46
CA ILE A 379 52.86 -55.56 32.28
C ILE A 379 51.85 -55.25 31.19
N ALA A 380 50.89 -56.15 30.91
CA ALA A 380 49.84 -55.94 29.92
C ALA A 380 48.92 -54.77 30.30
N LEU A 381 48.54 -54.65 31.58
CA LEU A 381 47.75 -53.52 32.06
C LEU A 381 48.53 -52.20 31.96
N LEU A 382 49.80 -52.19 32.34
CA LEU A 382 50.67 -51.02 32.20
C LEU A 382 50.89 -50.64 30.74
N GLN A 383 51.01 -51.62 29.82
CA GLN A 383 51.09 -51.38 28.38
C GLN A 383 49.80 -50.77 27.84
N SER A 384 48.63 -51.28 28.23
CA SER A 384 47.33 -50.70 27.83
C SER A 384 47.14 -49.28 28.36
N LEU A 385 47.49 -49.02 29.62
CA LEU A 385 47.42 -47.67 30.19
C LEU A 385 48.42 -46.72 29.52
N LEU A 386 49.60 -47.20 29.15
CA LEU A 386 50.60 -46.44 28.41
C LEU A 386 50.13 -46.14 26.98
N GLU A 387 49.48 -47.09 26.31
CA GLU A 387 48.87 -46.90 24.98
C GLU A 387 47.73 -45.88 25.04
N ASP A 388 46.85 -45.95 26.04
CA ASP A 388 45.78 -44.97 26.24
C ASP A 388 46.33 -43.57 26.57
N ALA A 389 47.36 -43.49 27.41
CA ALA A 389 48.05 -42.24 27.71
C ALA A 389 48.74 -41.67 26.46
N ASN A 390 49.37 -42.51 25.64
CA ASN A 390 50.01 -42.11 24.38
C ASN A 390 48.98 -41.68 23.33
N ARG A 391 47.82 -42.34 23.27
CA ARG A 391 46.72 -41.95 22.40
C ARG A 391 46.16 -40.60 22.80
N ARG A 392 45.91 -40.39 24.09
CA ARG A 392 45.43 -39.11 24.62
C ARG A 392 46.47 -37.99 24.44
N LYS A 393 47.76 -38.32 24.58
CA LYS A 393 48.86 -37.40 24.25
C LYS A 393 48.84 -37.04 22.77
N SER A 394 48.68 -38.00 21.86
CA SER A 394 48.61 -37.76 20.42
C SER A 394 47.38 -36.90 20.04
N GLU A 395 46.22 -37.16 20.65
CA GLU A 395 45.00 -36.35 20.48
C GLU A 395 45.25 -34.91 20.94
N LEU A 396 45.80 -34.71 22.14
CA LEU A 396 46.17 -33.38 22.64
C LEU A 396 47.22 -32.70 21.76
N GLU A 397 48.22 -33.42 21.24
CA GLU A 397 49.20 -32.88 20.30
C GLU A 397 48.54 -32.43 18.99
N THR A 398 47.56 -33.17 18.48
CA THR A 398 46.80 -32.76 17.28
C THR A 398 45.90 -31.56 17.54
N GLU A 399 45.20 -31.53 18.68
CA GLU A 399 44.42 -30.36 19.11
C GLU A 399 45.31 -29.15 19.30
N ASN A 400 46.49 -29.31 19.91
CA ASN A 400 47.44 -28.24 20.11
C ASN A 400 48.01 -27.74 18.77
N ARG A 401 48.29 -28.62 17.80
CA ARG A 401 48.65 -28.21 16.43
C ARG A 401 47.53 -27.41 15.76
N LEU A 402 46.29 -27.85 15.87
CA LEU A 402 45.13 -27.16 15.29
C LEU A 402 44.88 -25.80 15.96
N ILE A 403 45.01 -25.74 17.29
CA ILE A 403 44.91 -24.49 18.05
C ILE A 403 46.04 -23.54 17.67
N ASN A 404 47.28 -24.03 17.54
CA ASN A 404 48.40 -23.21 17.08
C ASN A 404 48.21 -22.76 15.62
N GLN A 405 47.61 -23.59 14.76
CA GLN A 405 47.27 -23.19 13.40
C GLN A 405 46.21 -22.09 13.38
N ARG A 406 45.14 -22.22 14.16
CA ARG A 406 44.15 -21.15 14.36
C ARG A 406 44.77 -19.91 14.98
N LEU A 407 45.69 -20.07 15.93
CA LEU A 407 46.40 -18.96 16.54
C LEU A 407 47.26 -18.23 15.51
N MET A 408 47.94 -18.94 14.62
CA MET A 408 48.71 -18.35 13.52
C MET A 408 47.78 -17.66 12.50
N GLU A 409 46.61 -18.22 12.21
CA GLU A 409 45.60 -17.60 11.34
C GLU A 409 45.02 -16.32 11.97
N GLU A 410 44.65 -16.36 13.25
CA GLU A 410 44.18 -15.22 14.02
C GLU A 410 45.29 -14.17 14.20
N GLN A 411 46.53 -14.58 14.45
CA GLN A 411 47.68 -13.68 14.51
C GLN A 411 47.96 -13.05 13.15
N SER A 412 47.87 -13.80 12.05
CA SER A 412 47.98 -13.26 10.70
C SER A 412 46.84 -12.27 10.42
N GLN A 413 45.60 -12.56 10.83
CA GLN A 413 44.48 -11.64 10.68
C GLN A 413 44.66 -10.38 11.53
N VAL A 414 45.15 -10.52 12.76
CA VAL A 414 45.47 -9.39 13.65
C VAL A 414 46.63 -8.58 13.10
N GLU A 415 47.67 -9.22 12.55
CA GLU A 415 48.83 -8.57 11.94
C GLU A 415 48.44 -7.89 10.61
N GLU A 416 47.52 -8.49 9.83
CA GLU A 416 46.94 -7.90 8.62
C GLU A 416 46.01 -6.72 8.96
N LEU A 417 45.23 -6.82 10.03
CA LEU A 417 44.45 -5.71 10.59
C LEU A 417 45.35 -4.62 11.19
N GLN A 418 46.43 -4.98 11.89
CA GLN A 418 47.41 -4.03 12.41
C GLN A 418 48.19 -3.36 11.28
N LYS A 419 48.55 -4.10 10.22
CA LYS A 419 49.19 -3.57 9.02
C LYS A 419 48.22 -2.73 8.21
N ALA A 420 46.94 -3.08 8.14
CA ALA A 420 45.89 -2.25 7.55
C ALA A 420 45.65 -0.96 8.37
N VAL A 421 45.70 -1.04 9.71
CA VAL A 421 45.63 0.10 10.63
C VAL A 421 46.91 0.94 10.56
N GLN A 422 48.08 0.35 10.33
CA GLN A 422 49.37 1.04 10.23
C GLN A 422 49.63 1.59 8.81
N GLU A 423 49.08 0.99 7.76
CA GLU A 423 48.96 1.56 6.41
C GLU A 423 47.90 2.66 6.39
N GLN A 424 46.83 2.56 7.19
CA GLN A 424 45.96 3.71 7.53
C GLN A 424 46.68 4.74 8.41
N GLY A 425 47.68 4.33 9.18
CA GLY A 425 48.53 5.16 10.03
C GLY A 425 49.64 5.88 9.26
N SER A 426 50.14 5.33 8.16
CA SER A 426 51.01 6.02 7.20
C SER A 426 50.22 6.76 6.13
N ARG A 427 48.93 6.45 5.97
CA ARG A 427 47.88 7.35 5.45
C ARG A 427 47.14 8.12 6.57
N ALA A 428 47.77 8.35 7.73
CA ALA A 428 47.11 9.02 8.87
C ALA A 428 46.72 10.47 8.59
N ASP A 429 47.24 11.10 7.53
CA ASP A 429 46.74 12.39 7.06
C ASP A 429 45.39 12.28 6.31
N ASN A 430 45.02 11.10 5.79
CA ASN A 430 43.82 10.91 4.97
C ASN A 430 42.75 10.00 5.61
N SER A 431 43.08 9.05 6.50
CA SER A 431 42.07 8.17 7.12
C SER A 431 41.33 8.82 8.31
N SER A 432 42.03 9.65 9.10
CA SER A 432 41.42 10.52 10.12
C SER A 432 40.40 11.49 9.48
N VAL A 433 40.72 12.02 8.29
CA VAL A 433 39.82 12.86 7.51
C VAL A 433 38.58 12.09 7.06
N VAL A 434 38.68 10.82 6.66
CA VAL A 434 37.52 10.03 6.19
C VAL A 434 36.59 9.61 7.33
N LEU A 435 37.11 9.22 8.50
CA LEU A 435 36.27 8.93 9.67
C LEU A 435 35.63 10.19 10.24
N LYS A 436 36.37 11.31 10.28
CA LYS A 436 35.83 12.62 10.64
C LYS A 436 34.78 13.08 9.64
N LYS A 437 35.02 12.90 8.33
CA LYS A 437 34.05 13.18 7.28
C LYS A 437 32.79 12.32 7.39
N LYS A 438 32.90 11.02 7.70
CA LYS A 438 31.72 10.17 7.95
C LYS A 438 30.97 10.58 9.21
N TYR A 439 31.67 10.95 10.28
CA TYR A 439 31.06 11.48 11.49
C TYR A 439 30.34 12.81 11.22
N ASP A 440 30.96 13.71 10.45
CA ASP A 440 30.39 14.98 10.03
C ASP A 440 29.17 14.76 9.10
N GLU A 441 29.23 13.81 8.16
CA GLU A 441 28.11 13.39 7.31
C GLU A 441 26.95 12.80 8.14
N HIS A 442 27.24 12.00 9.17
CA HIS A 442 26.22 11.48 10.08
C HIS A 442 25.60 12.58 10.94
N MET A 443 26.41 13.55 11.40
CA MET A 443 25.93 14.71 12.14
C MET A 443 25.11 15.66 11.27
N GLU A 444 25.45 15.81 10.00
CA GLU A 444 24.69 16.59 9.03
C GLU A 444 23.34 15.91 8.73
N LYS A 445 23.32 14.60 8.48
CA LYS A 445 22.07 13.83 8.36
C LYS A 445 21.20 13.92 9.61
N LEU A 446 21.80 13.90 10.80
CA LEU A 446 21.06 14.06 12.05
C LEU A 446 20.42 15.45 12.13
N LYS A 447 21.13 16.51 11.70
CA LYS A 447 20.61 17.88 11.62
C LYS A 447 19.53 18.03 10.56
N GLU A 448 19.69 17.40 9.41
CA GLU A 448 18.68 17.38 8.34
C GLU A 448 17.40 16.71 8.83
N VAL A 449 17.49 15.52 9.42
CA VAL A 449 16.34 14.82 10.01
C VAL A 449 15.70 15.64 11.13
N ASN A 450 16.51 16.29 11.98
CA ASN A 450 15.99 17.15 13.04
C ASN A 450 15.29 18.41 12.49
N ASN A 451 15.80 19.00 11.41
CA ASN A 451 15.17 20.12 10.71
C ASN A 451 13.88 19.70 10.00
N GLU A 452 13.85 18.51 9.41
CA GLU A 452 12.63 17.93 8.83
C GLU A 452 11.58 17.65 9.91
N LEU A 453 12.01 17.15 11.08
CA LEU A 453 11.13 16.93 12.22
C LEU A 453 10.58 18.26 12.76
N LEU A 454 11.41 19.30 12.87
CA LEU A 454 10.96 20.65 13.24
C LEU A 454 9.96 21.23 12.23
N LYS A 455 10.18 21.04 10.92
CA LYS A 455 9.23 21.44 9.88
C LYS A 455 7.92 20.68 9.98
N LYS A 456 7.96 19.36 10.21
CA LYS A 456 6.76 18.54 10.41
C LYS A 456 6.00 18.95 11.67
N ASN A 457 6.69 19.24 12.76
CA ASN A 457 6.07 19.75 13.99
C ASN A 457 5.42 21.12 13.75
N ALA A 458 6.06 22.04 13.05
CA ALA A 458 5.45 23.33 12.71
C ALA A 458 4.18 23.17 11.85
N ILE A 459 4.17 22.21 10.91
CA ILE A 459 2.96 21.90 10.12
C ILE A 459 1.87 21.30 11.01
N ILE A 460 2.23 20.43 11.96
CA ILE A 460 1.27 19.89 12.94
C ILE A 460 0.68 21.02 13.77
N ASP A 461 1.52 21.92 14.31
CA ASP A 461 1.09 23.08 15.11
C ASP A 461 0.19 24.03 14.30
N GLU A 462 0.40 24.17 12.98
CA GLU A 462 -0.47 24.95 12.08
C GLU A 462 -1.79 24.25 11.75
N MET A 463 -1.81 22.92 11.71
CA MET A 463 -2.99 22.11 11.37
C MET A 463 -3.87 21.82 12.58
N GLU A 464 -3.30 21.75 13.78
CA GLU A 464 -4.01 21.55 15.05
C GLU A 464 -5.14 22.57 15.29
N PRO A 465 -4.95 23.90 15.12
CA PRO A 465 -6.05 24.86 15.31
C PRO A 465 -7.13 24.72 14.24
N LYS A 466 -6.79 24.33 13.00
CA LYS A 466 -7.78 24.10 11.93
C LYS A 466 -8.59 22.84 12.20
N TYR A 467 -7.95 21.78 12.68
CA TYR A 467 -8.61 20.56 13.10
C TYR A 467 -9.55 20.84 14.29
N ASN A 468 -9.08 21.57 15.30
CA ASN A 468 -9.89 21.94 16.46
C ASN A 468 -11.09 22.81 16.07
N ALA A 469 -10.91 23.78 15.17
CA ALA A 469 -12.02 24.59 14.65
C ALA A 469 -13.01 23.75 13.83
N SER A 470 -12.53 22.80 13.02
CA SER A 470 -13.39 21.89 12.28
C SER A 470 -14.14 20.93 13.21
N SER A 471 -13.51 20.45 14.28
CA SER A 471 -14.14 19.61 15.30
C SER A 471 -15.25 20.37 16.04
N GLN A 472 -14.99 21.62 16.43
CA GLN A 472 -16.01 22.48 17.05
C GLN A 472 -17.19 22.73 16.11
N LEU A 473 -16.93 22.96 14.82
CA LEU A 473 -18.00 23.12 13.83
C LEU A 473 -18.84 21.85 13.67
N VAL A 474 -18.21 20.66 13.72
CA VAL A 474 -18.93 19.38 13.71
C VAL A 474 -19.81 19.26 14.95
N ASP A 475 -19.29 19.56 16.14
CA ASP A 475 -20.08 19.52 17.38
C ASP A 475 -21.28 20.48 17.34
N GLU A 476 -21.10 21.70 16.82
CA GLU A 476 -22.17 22.68 16.64
C GLU A 476 -23.26 22.19 15.65
N LEU A 477 -22.84 21.57 14.54
CA LEU A 477 -23.76 21.01 13.55
C LEU A 477 -24.52 19.80 14.10
N GLU A 478 -23.86 18.94 14.88
CA GLU A 478 -24.50 17.81 15.56
C GLU A 478 -25.54 18.27 16.59
N GLU A 479 -25.24 19.32 17.36
CA GLU A 479 -26.19 19.90 18.30
C GLU A 479 -27.39 20.54 17.58
N ALA A 480 -27.15 21.25 16.48
CA ALA A 480 -28.19 21.81 15.64
C ALA A 480 -29.09 20.73 15.02
N LEU A 481 -28.50 19.63 14.54
CA LEU A 481 -29.23 18.49 14.00
C LEU A 481 -30.10 17.85 15.08
N LYS A 482 -29.54 17.58 16.26
CA LYS A 482 -30.27 17.02 17.39
C LYS A 482 -31.43 17.90 17.83
N LYS A 483 -31.25 19.22 17.80
CA LYS A 483 -32.33 20.18 18.07
C LYS A 483 -33.42 20.10 17.00
N LYS A 484 -33.07 19.96 15.72
CA LYS A 484 -34.02 19.80 14.62
C LYS A 484 -34.80 18.49 14.70
N ASP A 485 -34.16 17.40 15.11
CA ASP A 485 -34.83 16.12 15.35
C ASP A 485 -35.85 16.21 16.49
N GLU A 486 -35.50 16.90 17.57
CA GLU A 486 -36.44 17.14 18.68
C GLU A 486 -37.61 18.04 18.26
N GLU A 487 -37.36 19.09 17.45
CA GLU A 487 -38.42 19.91 16.85
C GLU A 487 -39.33 19.06 15.93
N MET A 488 -38.76 18.17 15.12
CA MET A 488 -39.50 17.27 14.23
C MET A 488 -40.37 16.30 15.02
N LYS A 489 -39.83 15.68 16.07
CA LYS A 489 -40.56 14.80 16.97
C LYS A 489 -41.72 15.51 17.68
N GLN A 490 -41.51 16.74 18.13
CA GLN A 490 -42.58 17.55 18.71
C GLN A 490 -43.67 17.87 17.67
N MET A 491 -43.29 18.12 16.42
CA MET A 491 -44.24 18.31 15.33
C MET A 491 -45.02 17.03 15.02
N GLU A 492 -44.36 15.87 14.97
CA GLU A 492 -45.02 14.57 14.80
C GLU A 492 -46.02 14.28 15.92
N ASP A 493 -45.65 14.52 17.17
CA ASP A 493 -46.55 14.36 18.32
C ASP A 493 -47.77 15.28 18.24
N ARG A 494 -47.58 16.52 17.75
CA ARG A 494 -48.68 17.45 17.48
C ARG A 494 -49.58 16.95 16.35
N TYR A 495 -49.00 16.49 15.24
CA TYR A 495 -49.76 15.90 14.14
C TYR A 495 -50.55 14.68 14.59
N LYS A 496 -49.95 13.78 15.37
CA LYS A 496 -50.60 12.60 15.93
C LYS A 496 -51.79 12.98 16.82
N LYS A 497 -51.66 14.01 17.66
CA LYS A 497 -52.77 14.55 18.47
C LYS A 497 -53.90 15.12 17.61
N TYR A 498 -53.59 15.89 16.57
CA TYR A 498 -54.60 16.40 15.64
C TYR A 498 -55.33 15.28 14.90
N LEU A 499 -54.59 14.25 14.48
CA LEU A 499 -55.11 13.10 13.76
C LEU A 499 -56.01 12.23 14.65
N GLU A 500 -55.63 12.02 15.92
CA GLU A 500 -56.52 11.36 16.91
C GLU A 500 -57.75 12.20 17.25
N LYS A 501 -57.62 13.53 17.31
CA LYS A 501 -58.77 14.43 17.50
C LYS A 501 -59.74 14.34 16.32
N ALA A 502 -59.24 14.32 15.08
CA ALA A 502 -60.05 14.11 13.88
C ALA A 502 -60.74 12.74 13.90
N LYS A 503 -60.02 11.65 14.21
CA LYS A 503 -60.60 10.31 14.39
C LYS A 503 -61.67 10.27 15.49
N SER A 504 -61.47 10.99 16.59
CA SER A 504 -62.45 11.10 17.67
C SER A 504 -63.71 11.83 17.23
N VAL A 505 -63.56 12.94 16.50
CA VAL A 505 -64.70 13.71 15.95
C VAL A 505 -65.51 12.86 14.97
N ILE A 506 -64.84 12.13 14.08
CA ILE A 506 -65.48 11.15 13.16
C ILE A 506 -66.25 10.09 13.96
N ARG A 507 -65.65 9.52 15.01
CA ARG A 507 -66.33 8.54 15.88
C ARG A 507 -67.57 9.09 16.59
N THR A 508 -67.58 10.37 16.95
CA THR A 508 -68.71 11.01 17.65
C THR A 508 -69.80 11.54 16.71
N LEU A 509 -69.47 11.76 15.43
CA LEU A 509 -70.42 12.20 14.40
C LEU A 509 -71.19 11.03 13.76
N ASP A 510 -70.94 9.78 14.18
CA ASP A 510 -71.55 8.58 13.61
C ASP A 510 -72.61 8.01 14.58
N PRO A 511 -73.92 8.29 14.39
CA PRO A 511 -74.95 7.80 15.28
C PRO A 511 -75.35 6.38 14.87
N LYS A 512 -74.85 5.42 15.66
CA LYS A 512 -75.28 4.01 15.80
C LYS A 512 -74.66 2.99 14.84
N GLN A 513 -73.46 2.54 15.21
CA GLN A 513 -73.03 1.13 15.32
C GLN A 513 -73.96 0.10 14.62
N ASN A 514 -73.75 -0.17 13.32
CA ASN A 514 -74.51 -1.20 12.60
C ASN A 514 -73.70 -1.95 11.54
N GLN A 515 -74.04 -3.23 11.41
CA GLN A 515 -73.57 -4.22 10.47
C GLN A 515 -73.80 -3.79 9.02
N GLY A 516 -72.85 -4.16 8.14
CA GLY A 516 -72.98 -4.00 6.69
C GLY A 516 -72.19 -2.82 6.15
N SER A 517 -70.91 -3.04 5.85
CA SER A 517 -70.21 -2.21 4.85
C SER A 517 -71.09 -2.16 3.61
N GLY A 518 -71.45 -0.94 3.17
CA GLY A 518 -72.39 -0.70 2.08
C GLY A 518 -72.08 -1.54 0.84
N PRO A 519 -73.09 -1.81 -0.02
CA PRO A 519 -72.95 -2.75 -1.15
C PRO A 519 -71.76 -2.42 -2.06
N GLU A 520 -71.38 -1.16 -2.18
CA GLU A 520 -70.21 -0.69 -2.92
C GLU A 520 -68.87 -1.06 -2.25
N VAL A 521 -68.75 -0.90 -0.93
CA VAL A 521 -67.55 -1.31 -0.19
C VAL A 521 -67.41 -2.84 -0.16
N GLN A 522 -68.52 -3.57 -0.08
CA GLN A 522 -68.50 -5.03 -0.19
C GLN A 522 -68.17 -5.51 -1.60
N ALA A 523 -68.67 -4.82 -2.64
CA ALA A 523 -68.33 -5.11 -4.03
C ALA A 523 -66.84 -4.83 -4.32
N LEU A 524 -66.30 -3.73 -3.81
CA LEU A 524 -64.87 -3.40 -3.93
C LEU A 524 -63.99 -4.39 -3.17
N LYS A 525 -64.40 -4.85 -1.97
CA LYS A 525 -63.70 -5.94 -1.26
C LYS A 525 -63.72 -7.24 -2.04
N ASN A 526 -64.85 -7.60 -2.66
CA ASN A 526 -64.95 -8.81 -3.48
C ASN A 526 -64.09 -8.69 -4.75
N GLN A 527 -64.08 -7.54 -5.41
CA GLN A 527 -63.22 -7.29 -6.57
C GLN A 527 -61.74 -7.33 -6.21
N LEU A 528 -61.34 -6.74 -5.08
CA LEU A 528 -59.97 -6.82 -4.59
C LEU A 528 -59.56 -8.27 -4.33
N GLN A 529 -60.42 -9.04 -3.67
CA GLN A 529 -60.16 -10.45 -3.40
C GLN A 529 -60.10 -11.30 -4.68
N GLU A 530 -60.88 -10.96 -5.70
CA GLU A 530 -60.83 -11.62 -7.01
C GLU A 530 -59.55 -11.26 -7.77
N LYS A 531 -59.11 -9.99 -7.70
CA LYS A 531 -57.83 -9.55 -8.25
C LYS A 531 -56.64 -10.19 -7.54
N GLU A 532 -56.68 -10.35 -6.21
CA GLU A 532 -55.66 -11.08 -5.44
C GLU A 532 -55.59 -12.55 -5.83
N ARG A 533 -56.74 -13.22 -6.04
CA ARG A 533 -56.78 -14.60 -6.55
C ARG A 533 -56.25 -14.71 -7.98
N MET A 534 -56.58 -13.72 -8.82
CA MET A 534 -56.09 -13.66 -10.20
C MET A 534 -54.57 -13.46 -10.24
N LEU A 535 -54.03 -12.58 -9.40
CA LEU A 535 -52.58 -12.39 -9.24
C LEU A 535 -51.91 -13.70 -8.81
N HIS A 536 -52.41 -14.37 -7.76
CA HIS A 536 -51.88 -15.67 -7.35
C HIS A 536 -51.94 -16.73 -8.46
N SER A 537 -53.00 -16.73 -9.27
CA SER A 537 -53.11 -17.66 -10.40
C SER A 537 -52.11 -17.33 -11.51
N LEU A 538 -51.88 -16.05 -11.80
CA LEU A 538 -50.92 -15.59 -12.81
C LEU A 538 -49.48 -15.85 -12.37
N GLU A 539 -49.16 -15.62 -11.09
CA GLU A 539 -47.87 -15.97 -10.49
C GLU A 539 -47.59 -17.47 -10.63
N LYS A 540 -48.59 -18.30 -10.30
CA LYS A 540 -48.46 -19.77 -10.43
C LYS A 540 -48.28 -20.23 -11.88
N GLU A 541 -49.00 -19.63 -12.83
CA GLU A 541 -48.83 -19.95 -14.26
C GLU A 541 -47.48 -19.45 -14.81
N MET A 542 -46.99 -18.30 -14.32
CA MET A 542 -45.67 -17.78 -14.66
C MET A 542 -44.56 -18.73 -14.15
N ASP A 543 -44.64 -19.19 -12.91
CA ASP A 543 -43.68 -20.15 -12.35
C ASP A 543 -43.71 -21.49 -13.10
N LYS A 544 -44.91 -21.96 -13.47
CA LYS A 544 -45.06 -23.17 -14.29
C LYS A 544 -44.43 -23.01 -15.67
N THR A 545 -44.64 -21.86 -16.32
CA THR A 545 -44.04 -21.55 -17.63
C THR A 545 -42.52 -21.42 -17.53
N LYS A 546 -42.01 -20.85 -16.44
CA LYS A 546 -40.57 -20.80 -16.16
C LYS A 546 -40.01 -22.22 -16.01
N SER A 547 -40.64 -23.08 -15.21
CA SER A 547 -40.21 -24.47 -15.05
C SER A 547 -40.30 -25.28 -16.36
N GLN A 548 -41.26 -25.00 -17.23
CA GLN A 548 -41.36 -25.61 -18.56
C GLN A 548 -40.22 -25.16 -19.46
N ARG A 549 -39.91 -23.85 -19.51
CA ARG A 549 -38.76 -23.33 -20.25
C ARG A 549 -37.44 -23.94 -19.78
N ASP A 550 -37.22 -24.02 -18.47
CA ASP A 550 -36.01 -24.64 -17.92
C ASP A 550 -35.90 -26.14 -18.30
N HIS A 551 -37.04 -26.84 -18.39
CA HIS A 551 -37.07 -28.24 -18.84
C HIS A 551 -36.80 -28.36 -20.35
N GLU A 552 -37.40 -27.51 -21.17
CA GLU A 552 -37.15 -27.44 -22.61
C GLU A 552 -35.67 -27.11 -22.91
N GLU A 553 -35.08 -26.15 -22.20
CA GLU A 553 -33.66 -25.82 -22.31
C GLU A 553 -32.77 -27.02 -22.00
N LYS A 554 -33.08 -27.78 -20.92
CA LYS A 554 -32.34 -29.01 -20.59
C LYS A 554 -32.45 -30.07 -21.69
N LEU A 555 -33.63 -30.22 -22.30
CA LEU A 555 -33.84 -31.15 -23.41
C LEU A 555 -33.06 -30.70 -24.66
N ILE A 556 -33.07 -29.41 -24.98
CA ILE A 556 -32.31 -28.83 -26.10
C ILE A 556 -30.81 -29.05 -25.89
N VAL A 557 -30.29 -28.74 -24.69
CA VAL A 557 -28.87 -28.96 -24.35
C VAL A 557 -28.50 -30.44 -24.47
N SER A 558 -29.36 -31.34 -23.97
CA SER A 558 -29.14 -32.79 -24.07
C SER A 558 -29.17 -33.28 -25.52
N ALA A 559 -30.09 -32.77 -26.34
CA ALA A 559 -30.17 -33.09 -27.76
C ALA A 559 -28.93 -32.59 -28.52
N TRP A 560 -28.45 -31.38 -28.23
CA TRP A 560 -27.23 -30.83 -28.82
C TRP A 560 -25.99 -31.63 -28.43
N TYR A 561 -25.85 -31.99 -27.16
CA TYR A 561 -24.75 -32.82 -26.69
C TYR A 561 -24.75 -34.19 -27.39
N ASN A 562 -25.91 -34.86 -27.45
CA ASN A 562 -26.05 -36.14 -28.12
C ASN A 562 -25.77 -36.06 -29.63
N MET A 563 -26.24 -34.98 -30.29
CA MET A 563 -25.94 -34.71 -31.69
C MET A 563 -24.44 -34.48 -31.91
N GLY A 564 -23.80 -33.69 -31.05
CA GLY A 564 -22.36 -33.44 -31.06
C GLY A 564 -21.55 -34.74 -30.90
N MET A 565 -21.93 -35.57 -29.94
CA MET A 565 -21.33 -36.90 -29.73
C MET A 565 -21.53 -37.83 -30.94
N SER A 566 -22.72 -37.81 -31.56
CA SER A 566 -23.00 -38.58 -32.77
C SER A 566 -22.13 -38.14 -33.95
N MET A 567 -21.96 -36.82 -34.13
CA MET A 567 -21.09 -36.27 -35.17
C MET A 567 -19.62 -36.59 -34.93
N GLN A 568 -19.13 -36.48 -33.68
CA GLN A 568 -17.78 -36.90 -33.33
C GLN A 568 -17.56 -38.39 -33.57
N ARG A 569 -18.54 -39.24 -33.22
CA ARG A 569 -18.49 -40.68 -33.49
C ARG A 569 -18.43 -40.96 -34.99
N LYS A 570 -19.29 -40.34 -35.80
CA LYS A 570 -19.24 -40.46 -37.27
C LYS A 570 -17.90 -40.01 -37.84
N ALA A 571 -17.36 -38.88 -37.39
CA ALA A 571 -16.05 -38.38 -37.82
C ALA A 571 -14.89 -39.29 -37.39
N ALA A 572 -15.02 -40.01 -36.27
CA ALA A 572 -14.06 -41.02 -35.84
C ALA A 572 -14.20 -42.31 -36.68
N GLU A 573 -15.42 -42.75 -36.96
CA GLU A 573 -15.73 -43.89 -37.82
C GLU A 573 -15.25 -43.64 -39.27
N GLU A 574 -15.43 -42.45 -39.82
CA GLU A 574 -14.89 -42.07 -41.15
C GLU A 574 -13.37 -42.09 -41.18
N ARG A 575 -12.71 -41.62 -40.11
CA ARG A 575 -11.25 -41.71 -39.98
C ARG A 575 -10.79 -43.17 -39.93
N LEU A 576 -11.47 -44.00 -39.14
CA LEU A 576 -11.21 -45.44 -39.05
C LEU A 576 -11.44 -46.15 -40.39
N ALA A 577 -12.53 -45.82 -41.10
CA ALA A 577 -12.85 -46.35 -42.43
C ALA A 577 -11.79 -45.96 -43.48
N ASN A 578 -11.25 -44.74 -43.41
CA ASN A 578 -10.17 -44.31 -44.30
C ASN A 578 -8.80 -44.91 -43.94
N THR A 579 -8.56 -45.32 -42.70
CA THR A 579 -7.36 -46.11 -42.32
C THR A 579 -7.44 -47.60 -42.67
N GLY A 580 -8.57 -48.08 -43.19
CA GLY A 580 -8.77 -49.48 -43.60
C GLY A 580 -8.25 -49.84 -45.01
N SER A 581 -7.63 -48.91 -45.75
CA SER A 581 -7.21 -49.12 -47.14
C SER A 581 -5.87 -49.85 -47.31
N GLY A 582 -5.59 -50.83 -46.44
CA GLY A 582 -4.49 -51.79 -46.59
C GLY A 582 -4.87 -53.05 -47.39
N GLN A 583 -5.88 -52.97 -48.27
CA GLN A 583 -6.40 -54.12 -49.03
C GLN A 583 -5.87 -54.10 -50.46
N SER A 584 -5.27 -55.22 -50.90
CA SER A 584 -4.60 -55.36 -52.19
C SER A 584 -5.56 -55.17 -53.38
N PHE A 585 -5.01 -54.72 -54.51
CA PHE A 585 -5.72 -54.45 -55.78
C PHE A 585 -6.70 -55.57 -56.21
N LEU A 586 -6.38 -56.84 -55.89
CA LEU A 586 -7.21 -58.01 -56.19
C LEU A 586 -8.50 -58.12 -55.35
N ALA A 587 -8.58 -57.44 -54.20
CA ALA A 587 -9.80 -57.39 -53.37
C ALA A 587 -10.83 -56.41 -53.95
N ARG A 588 -10.39 -55.31 -54.58
CA ARG A 588 -11.27 -54.33 -55.25
C ARG A 588 -11.95 -54.89 -56.50
N GLN A 589 -11.29 -55.78 -57.26
CA GLN A 589 -11.86 -56.31 -58.50
C GLN A 589 -13.02 -57.31 -58.28
N ARG A 590 -13.12 -57.92 -57.09
CA ARG A 590 -14.17 -58.91 -56.79
C ARG A 590 -15.50 -58.29 -56.33
N GLN A 591 -15.51 -57.02 -55.90
CA GLN A 591 -16.73 -56.34 -55.43
C GLN A 591 -17.46 -55.59 -56.57
N ALA A 592 -16.79 -55.26 -57.66
CA ALA A 592 -17.37 -54.53 -58.79
C ALA A 592 -18.37 -55.35 -59.64
N THR A 593 -18.40 -56.69 -59.51
CA THR A 593 -19.26 -57.57 -60.31
C THR A 593 -20.58 -57.98 -59.64
N SER A 594 -20.80 -57.66 -58.36
CA SER A 594 -22.01 -58.08 -57.62
C SER A 594 -23.13 -57.04 -57.52
N SER A 595 -22.90 -55.77 -57.89
CA SER A 595 -23.88 -54.69 -57.63
C SER A 595 -24.79 -54.30 -58.81
N ARG A 596 -24.83 -55.11 -59.89
CA ARG A 596 -25.75 -54.91 -61.03
C ARG A 596 -26.90 -55.93 -61.00
N ARG A 597 -27.80 -55.85 -60.01
CA ARG A 597 -29.19 -56.35 -60.09
C ARG A 597 -29.93 -56.15 -58.76
N ALA A 598 -30.86 -55.19 -58.72
CA ALA A 598 -32.21 -55.31 -58.13
C ALA A 598 -32.83 -53.92 -57.89
N TYR A 599 -33.65 -53.46 -58.84
CA TYR A 599 -34.90 -52.73 -58.61
C TYR A 599 -36.04 -53.79 -58.71
N PRO A 600 -37.31 -53.60 -58.25
CA PRO A 600 -38.08 -52.34 -58.24
C PRO A 600 -39.16 -52.15 -57.13
N GLY A 601 -39.92 -51.05 -57.21
CA GLY A 601 -41.30 -50.92 -56.69
C GLY A 601 -41.48 -49.85 -55.60
N HIS A 602 -41.77 -48.58 -55.91
CA HIS A 602 -43.10 -48.00 -56.18
C HIS A 602 -44.12 -48.15 -55.03
N VAL A 603 -44.57 -47.01 -54.45
CA VAL A 603 -45.96 -46.50 -54.36
C VAL A 603 -46.04 -45.41 -53.26
N GLN A 604 -46.45 -44.19 -53.63
CA GLN A 604 -47.04 -43.18 -52.73
C GLN A 604 -48.56 -43.43 -52.63
N PRO A 605 -49.24 -43.06 -51.52
CA PRO A 605 -50.04 -41.83 -51.62
C PRO A 605 -50.21 -41.01 -50.31
N ALA A 606 -50.83 -39.85 -50.53
CA ALA A 606 -51.02 -38.67 -49.68
C ALA A 606 -52.06 -38.78 -48.54
N THR A 607 -52.19 -37.64 -47.83
CA THR A 607 -53.29 -37.05 -47.00
C THR A 607 -52.82 -36.73 -45.58
N ALA A 608 -53.24 -35.70 -44.83
CA ALA A 608 -54.05 -34.49 -45.00
C ALA A 608 -53.77 -33.61 -43.75
N ARG A 609 -53.58 -32.29 -43.88
CA ARG A 609 -54.49 -31.21 -43.44
C ARG A 609 -54.95 -31.18 -41.96
N SER A 610 -54.68 -30.02 -41.34
CA SER A 610 -55.53 -29.25 -40.41
C SER A 610 -55.26 -29.32 -38.90
N THR A 611 -54.80 -28.16 -38.39
CA THR A 611 -55.28 -27.44 -37.19
C THR A 611 -55.67 -28.23 -35.94
N ARG A 612 -54.92 -28.02 -34.86
CA ARG A 612 -55.35 -27.11 -33.77
C ARG A 612 -54.16 -26.67 -32.94
#